data_AF-A0A8T3V881-F1
#
_entry.id   AF-A0A8T3V881-F1
#
_cell.length_a   1.000
_cell.length_b   1.000
_cell.length_c   1.000
_cell.angle_alpha   90.00
_cell.angle_beta   90.00
_cell.angle_gamma   90.00
#
_symmetry.space_group_name_H-M   'P 1'
#
loop_
_entity.id
_entity.type
_entity.pdbx_description
1 polymer ?
#
loop_
_entity_poly.entity_id
_entity_poly.type
_entity_poly.pdbx_seq_one_letter_code
_entity_poly.pdbx_strand_id
1 'polypeptide(L)'
;MNRKILVALSVVLLAIVAMGTASAFEFPDLGSIFGGTPPDQNVTLDGETFHIPGTFKNNTNVSENGTVNDYTFFNSTTYSRGFQNSTNYINILIFDYKGATVTDVFVNYNNGTSKTINGTKGFMYSDNVGYTFSYAKGNKVISIQSDNENLIGPVIAK
;
A
#
# COMPACT_ATOMS: atom_id res chain seq x y z
N MET A 1 17.85 21.51 17.89
CA MET A 1 17.22 20.74 16.81
C MET A 1 17.79 21.22 15.48
N ASN A 2 18.71 20.46 14.87
CA ASN A 2 19.46 20.92 13.70
C ASN A 2 18.62 20.84 12.42
N ARG A 3 18.47 21.98 11.74
CA ARG A 3 17.65 22.21 10.53
C ARG A 3 18.10 21.43 9.27
N LYS A 4 18.99 20.45 9.41
CA LYS A 4 19.56 19.66 8.30
C LYS A 4 18.98 18.24 8.16
N ILE A 5 18.06 17.85 9.04
CA ILE A 5 17.49 16.48 9.09
C ILE A 5 16.30 16.29 8.12
N LEU A 6 15.81 17.37 7.49
CA LEU A 6 14.54 17.39 6.77
C LEU A 6 14.58 16.99 5.27
N VAL A 7 15.73 16.60 4.70
CA VAL A 7 15.89 16.57 3.23
C VAL A 7 16.04 15.16 2.62
N ALA A 8 16.09 14.09 3.40
CA ALA A 8 16.45 12.76 2.85
C ALA A 8 15.28 11.87 2.37
N LEU A 9 14.01 12.29 2.46
CA LEU A 9 12.86 11.43 2.14
C LEU A 9 11.88 12.05 1.10
N SER A 10 12.28 13.12 0.42
CA SER A 10 11.41 13.91 -0.48
C SER A 10 11.45 13.53 -1.98
N VAL A 11 11.83 12.30 -2.36
CA VAL A 11 11.86 11.86 -3.77
C VAL A 11 11.45 10.37 -3.74
N VAL A 12 10.32 9.93 -4.30
CA VAL A 12 9.96 9.94 -5.74
C VAL A 12 8.43 9.98 -5.88
N LEU A 13 7.92 11.05 -6.47
CA LEU A 13 6.67 11.02 -7.24
C LEU A 13 7.06 10.95 -8.73
N LEU A 14 6.38 10.07 -9.48
CA LEU A 14 6.30 9.95 -10.95
C LEU A 14 7.54 9.44 -11.73
N ALA A 15 7.40 8.22 -12.27
CA ALA A 15 7.74 7.92 -13.66
C ALA A 15 6.79 6.84 -14.21
N ILE A 16 5.75 7.26 -14.92
CA ILE A 16 5.02 6.38 -15.85
C ILE A 16 5.99 6.12 -17.01
N VAL A 17 6.54 4.91 -17.11
CA VAL A 17 7.19 4.44 -18.33
C VAL A 17 6.34 3.31 -18.89
N ALA A 18 5.55 3.66 -19.89
CA ALA A 18 4.91 2.69 -20.77
C ALA A 18 6.00 1.98 -21.59
N MET A 19 6.28 0.71 -21.29
CA MET A 19 6.80 -0.26 -22.26
C MET A 19 6.25 -1.64 -21.89
N GLY A 20 5.25 -2.08 -22.64
CA GLY A 20 4.73 -3.43 -22.53
C GLY A 20 5.72 -4.46 -23.07
N THR A 21 5.73 -5.64 -22.46
CA THR A 21 5.54 -6.90 -23.18
C THR A 21 4.77 -7.85 -22.27
N ALA A 22 3.69 -8.41 -22.83
CA ALA A 22 2.80 -9.34 -22.16
C ALA A 22 3.50 -10.70 -21.93
N SER A 23 3.16 -11.36 -20.83
CA SER A 23 2.96 -12.81 -20.81
C SER A 23 1.94 -13.11 -19.72
N ALA A 24 0.71 -13.33 -20.17
CA ALA A 24 -0.46 -13.63 -19.38
C ALA A 24 -0.41 -15.07 -18.84
N PHE A 25 -0.76 -15.22 -17.56
CA PHE A 25 -1.53 -16.36 -17.08
C PHE A 25 -2.62 -15.81 -16.17
N GLU A 26 -3.64 -15.20 -16.78
CA GLU A 26 -4.89 -14.89 -16.11
C GLU A 26 -5.81 -16.10 -16.27
N PHE A 27 -6.13 -16.77 -15.17
CA PHE A 27 -7.28 -17.68 -15.14
C PHE A 27 -8.53 -16.85 -15.49
N PRO A 28 -9.41 -17.33 -16.38
CA PRO A 28 -10.61 -16.59 -16.71
C PRO A 28 -11.47 -16.42 -15.45
N ASP A 29 -11.72 -15.16 -15.09
CA ASP A 29 -12.67 -14.74 -14.06
C ASP A 29 -14.08 -15.20 -14.48
N LEU A 30 -14.47 -16.36 -13.94
CA LEU A 30 -15.77 -17.00 -14.15
C LEU A 30 -16.95 -16.17 -13.59
N GLY A 31 -16.70 -15.10 -12.84
CA GLY A 31 -17.73 -14.17 -12.35
C GLY A 31 -18.39 -13.34 -13.46
N SER A 32 -17.66 -13.08 -14.55
CA SER A 32 -18.13 -12.25 -15.68
C SER A 32 -19.23 -12.91 -16.53
N ILE A 33 -19.44 -14.23 -16.41
CA ILE A 33 -20.41 -14.99 -17.21
C ILE A 33 -21.84 -14.88 -16.65
N PHE A 34 -21.99 -14.51 -15.37
CA PHE A 34 -23.29 -14.51 -14.66
C PHE A 34 -23.81 -13.12 -14.26
N GLY A 35 -23.21 -12.03 -14.74
CA GLY A 35 -23.71 -10.67 -14.50
C GLY A 35 -23.66 -10.21 -13.03
N GLY A 36 -22.92 -10.93 -12.17
CA GLY A 36 -22.72 -10.58 -10.77
C GLY A 36 -21.55 -9.64 -10.56
N THR A 37 -21.58 -8.86 -9.48
CA THR A 37 -20.39 -8.18 -8.96
C THR A 37 -19.33 -9.25 -8.65
N PRO A 38 -18.07 -9.11 -9.10
CA PRO A 38 -17.04 -10.07 -8.77
C PRO A 38 -16.90 -10.18 -7.24
N PRO A 39 -16.60 -11.37 -6.70
CA PRO A 39 -16.47 -11.56 -5.26
C PRO A 39 -15.25 -10.82 -4.72
N ASP A 40 -15.31 -10.41 -3.46
CA ASP A 40 -14.13 -9.90 -2.76
C ASP A 40 -13.03 -10.98 -2.71
N GLN A 41 -11.78 -10.53 -2.68
CA GLN A 41 -10.62 -11.41 -2.73
C GLN A 41 -9.64 -11.07 -1.61
N ASN A 42 -8.96 -12.09 -1.08
CA ASN A 42 -7.85 -11.87 -0.16
C ASN A 42 -6.53 -11.93 -0.92
N VAL A 43 -5.62 -11.03 -0.58
CA VAL A 43 -4.30 -10.94 -1.19
C VAL A 43 -3.24 -10.97 -0.11
N THR A 44 -2.25 -11.84 -0.28
CA THR A 44 -1.09 -11.92 0.60
C THR A 44 0.08 -11.16 -0.02
N LEU A 45 0.70 -10.28 0.77
CA LEU A 45 1.91 -9.54 0.43
C LEU A 45 2.85 -9.59 1.64
N ASP A 46 4.06 -10.11 1.45
CA ASP A 46 5.05 -10.29 2.52
C ASP A 46 4.49 -10.98 3.79
N GLY A 47 3.68 -12.03 3.60
CA GLY A 47 3.05 -12.76 4.70
C GLY A 47 1.87 -12.05 5.39
N GLU A 48 1.56 -10.81 5.00
CA GLU A 48 0.39 -10.07 5.48
C GLU A 48 -0.78 -10.26 4.52
N THR A 49 -1.98 -10.45 5.07
CA THR A 49 -3.21 -10.68 4.29
C THR A 49 -4.10 -9.44 4.31
N PHE A 50 -4.53 -9.02 3.12
CA PHE A 50 -5.37 -7.87 2.90
C PHE A 50 -6.62 -8.27 2.13
N HIS A 51 -7.73 -7.60 2.41
CA HIS A 51 -9.00 -7.87 1.78
C HIS A 51 -9.29 -6.83 0.69
N ILE A 52 -9.46 -7.25 -0.55
CA ILE A 52 -9.68 -6.36 -1.69
C ILE A 52 -11.11 -6.54 -2.17
N PRO A 53 -11.91 -5.45 -2.23
CA PRO A 53 -13.27 -5.52 -2.74
C PRO A 53 -13.29 -6.01 -4.20
N GLY A 54 -14.25 -6.86 -4.55
CA GLY A 54 -14.25 -7.58 -5.83
C GLY A 54 -14.35 -6.69 -7.07
N THR A 55 -14.82 -5.45 -6.92
CA THR A 55 -14.85 -4.48 -8.02
C THR A 55 -13.46 -4.00 -8.46
N PHE A 56 -12.41 -4.28 -7.68
CA PHE A 56 -11.05 -3.85 -7.97
C PHE A 56 -10.25 -4.96 -8.66
N LYS A 57 -9.54 -4.57 -9.73
CA LYS A 57 -8.61 -5.44 -10.46
C LYS A 57 -7.18 -5.10 -10.13
N ASN A 58 -6.31 -6.11 -10.13
CA ASN A 58 -4.88 -5.91 -9.91
C ASN A 58 -4.29 -4.95 -10.96
N ASN A 59 -3.51 -3.97 -10.53
CA ASN A 59 -2.74 -3.10 -11.40
C ASN A 59 -1.26 -3.48 -11.28
N THR A 60 -0.81 -4.33 -12.20
CA THR A 60 0.55 -4.88 -12.20
C THR A 60 1.63 -3.82 -12.46
N ASN A 61 1.27 -2.66 -13.00
CA ASN A 61 2.22 -1.57 -13.30
C ASN A 61 2.74 -0.86 -12.04
N VAL A 62 2.07 -1.06 -10.90
CA VAL A 62 2.40 -0.42 -9.61
C VAL A 62 2.66 -1.47 -8.52
N SER A 63 2.98 -2.69 -8.91
CA SER A 63 3.28 -3.79 -8.00
C SER A 63 4.78 -4.03 -7.93
N GLU A 64 5.37 -3.85 -6.77
CA GLU A 64 6.76 -4.19 -6.47
C GLU A 64 6.82 -5.43 -5.59
N ASN A 65 7.72 -6.36 -5.91
CA ASN A 65 7.90 -7.56 -5.13
C ASN A 65 9.33 -7.65 -4.62
N GLY A 66 9.57 -7.07 -3.43
CA GLY A 66 10.81 -7.25 -2.71
C GLY A 66 11.96 -6.37 -3.20
N THR A 67 11.69 -5.11 -3.52
CA THR A 67 12.74 -4.13 -3.86
C THR A 67 13.54 -3.80 -2.60
N VAL A 68 14.83 -4.13 -2.57
CA VAL A 68 15.72 -3.75 -1.47
C VAL A 68 16.12 -2.29 -1.66
N ASN A 69 15.83 -1.47 -0.65
CA ASN A 69 16.22 -0.07 -0.60
C ASN A 69 17.28 0.10 0.49
N ASP A 70 18.51 0.36 0.07
CA ASP A 70 19.63 0.67 0.96
C ASP A 70 19.73 2.19 1.10
N TYR A 71 19.19 2.72 2.19
CA TYR A 71 19.41 4.11 2.57
C TYR A 71 20.60 4.20 3.52
N THR A 72 21.27 5.36 3.54
CA THR A 72 22.46 5.62 4.38
C THR A 72 22.29 5.24 5.86
N PHE A 73 21.06 5.17 6.37
CA PHE A 73 20.75 4.94 7.79
C PHE A 73 19.81 3.78 8.07
N PHE A 74 19.26 3.13 7.04
CA PHE A 74 18.39 1.96 7.20
C PHE A 74 18.26 1.21 5.88
N ASN A 75 18.07 -0.11 5.98
CA ASN A 75 17.73 -0.94 4.85
C ASN A 75 16.27 -1.37 5.00
N SER A 76 15.50 -1.26 3.93
CA SER A 76 14.15 -1.81 3.90
C SER A 76 13.95 -2.68 2.66
N THR A 77 13.08 -3.67 2.78
CA THR A 77 12.54 -4.37 1.63
C THR A 77 11.12 -3.88 1.40
N THR A 78 10.87 -3.35 0.21
CA THR A 78 9.58 -2.79 -0.16
C THR A 78 8.77 -3.80 -0.95
N TYR A 79 7.51 -3.95 -0.56
CA TYR A 79 6.52 -4.72 -1.28
C TYR A 79 5.33 -3.82 -1.54
N SER A 80 4.83 -3.81 -2.77
CA SER A 80 3.64 -3.04 -3.09
C SER A 80 2.71 -3.81 -4.02
N ARG A 81 1.42 -3.49 -3.91
CA ARG A 81 0.42 -3.95 -4.85
C ARG A 81 -0.69 -2.93 -4.98
N GLY A 82 -0.91 -2.47 -6.21
CA GLY A 82 -2.01 -1.58 -6.52
C GLY A 82 -3.18 -2.32 -7.15
N PHE A 83 -4.36 -1.77 -6.94
CA PHE A 83 -5.62 -2.22 -7.48
C PHE A 83 -6.41 -1.01 -7.96
N GLN A 84 -7.18 -1.18 -9.03
CA GLN A 84 -7.99 -0.11 -9.58
C GLN A 84 -9.32 -0.64 -10.12
N ASN A 85 -10.32 0.22 -10.09
CA ASN A 85 -11.53 0.08 -10.88
C ASN A 85 -11.69 1.32 -11.78
N SER A 86 -12.87 1.52 -12.39
CA SER A 86 -13.10 2.64 -13.30
C SER A 86 -12.99 4.03 -12.65
N THR A 87 -13.02 4.12 -11.32
CA THR A 87 -13.22 5.38 -10.60
C THR A 87 -12.26 5.56 -9.44
N ASN A 88 -11.82 4.48 -8.79
CA ASN A 88 -11.05 4.52 -7.56
C ASN A 88 -9.81 3.61 -7.65
N TYR A 89 -8.85 3.84 -6.76
CA TYR A 89 -7.68 3.00 -6.57
C TYR A 89 -7.48 2.60 -5.11
N ILE A 90 -6.77 1.48 -4.92
CA ILE A 90 -6.24 1.03 -3.63
C ILE A 90 -4.77 0.68 -3.87
N ASN A 91 -3.86 1.18 -3.05
CA ASN A 91 -2.46 0.78 -3.07
C ASN A 91 -2.06 0.28 -1.68
N ILE A 92 -1.46 -0.90 -1.63
CA ILE A 92 -0.87 -1.48 -0.42
C ILE A 92 0.63 -1.37 -0.56
N LEU A 93 1.28 -0.83 0.45
CA LEU A 93 2.73 -0.70 0.53
C LEU A 93 3.22 -1.23 1.88
N ILE A 94 4.24 -2.08 1.86
CA ILE A 94 4.89 -2.64 3.04
C ILE A 94 6.37 -2.31 2.96
N PHE A 95 6.88 -1.65 4.00
CA PHE A 95 8.30 -1.49 4.24
C PHE A 95 8.73 -2.43 5.36
N ASP A 96 9.49 -3.47 5.04
CA ASP A 96 10.12 -4.35 6.02
C ASP A 96 11.53 -3.85 6.36
N TYR A 97 11.74 -3.36 7.58
CA TYR A 97 13.02 -2.85 8.07
C TYR A 97 13.92 -3.92 8.71
N LYS A 98 13.74 -5.21 8.39
CA LYS A 98 14.58 -6.38 8.74
C LYS A 98 15.30 -6.27 10.10
N GLY A 99 14.55 -6.48 11.18
CA GLY A 99 15.09 -6.52 12.54
C GLY A 99 15.21 -5.16 13.23
N ALA A 100 14.94 -4.05 12.54
CA ALA A 100 14.81 -2.75 13.19
C ALA A 100 13.50 -2.65 13.99
N THR A 101 13.55 -1.88 15.08
CA THR A 101 12.33 -1.51 15.82
C THR A 101 11.63 -0.36 15.08
N VAL A 102 10.43 -0.62 14.56
CA VAL A 102 9.57 0.41 13.99
C VAL A 102 8.94 1.22 15.11
N THR A 103 9.13 2.53 15.08
CA THR A 103 8.52 3.47 16.03
C THR A 103 7.44 4.32 15.35
N ASP A 104 6.63 5.01 16.14
CA ASP A 104 5.61 5.93 15.61
C ASP A 104 6.18 7.00 14.67
N VAL A 105 7.48 7.33 14.77
CA VAL A 105 8.14 8.26 13.84
C VAL A 105 8.23 7.68 12.42
N PHE A 106 8.49 6.37 12.30
CA PHE A 106 8.50 5.69 11.00
C PHE A 106 7.09 5.59 10.43
N VAL A 107 6.11 5.26 11.27
CA VAL A 107 4.71 5.10 10.85
C VAL A 107 4.09 6.44 10.46
N ASN A 108 4.36 7.50 11.22
CA ASN A 108 3.80 8.83 11.05
C ASN A 108 4.68 9.77 10.20
N TYR A 109 5.43 9.22 9.25
CA TYR A 109 6.35 9.99 8.42
C TYR A 109 5.67 11.18 7.69
N ASN A 110 4.43 10.99 7.25
CA ASN A 110 3.64 12.03 6.56
C ASN A 110 2.96 13.03 7.50
N ASN A 111 3.22 12.97 8.81
CA ASN A 111 2.55 13.81 9.82
C ASN A 111 1.01 13.70 9.79
N GLY A 112 0.51 12.48 9.67
CA GLY A 112 -0.90 12.16 9.79
C GLY A 112 -1.44 12.30 11.22
N THR A 113 -2.77 12.25 11.31
CA THR A 113 -3.53 12.27 12.57
C THR A 113 -3.72 10.85 13.08
N SER A 114 -3.54 10.62 14.39
CA SER A 114 -3.77 9.30 14.98
C SER A 114 -5.20 8.82 14.73
N LYS A 115 -5.35 7.59 14.26
CA LYS A 115 -6.66 6.98 13.95
C LYS A 115 -6.60 5.48 14.23
N THR A 116 -7.74 4.90 14.63
CA THR A 116 -7.90 3.45 14.75
C THR A 116 -8.90 2.97 13.71
N ILE A 117 -8.52 1.96 12.93
CA ILE A 117 -9.36 1.34 11.89
C ILE A 117 -9.38 -0.15 12.14
N ASN A 118 -10.58 -0.75 12.28
CA ASN A 118 -10.76 -2.17 12.58
C ASN A 118 -9.90 -2.69 13.76
N GLY A 119 -9.68 -1.87 14.79
CA GLY A 119 -8.84 -2.21 15.95
C GLY A 119 -7.33 -2.00 15.75
N THR A 120 -6.89 -1.68 14.54
CA THR A 120 -5.50 -1.35 14.21
C THR A 120 -5.25 0.13 14.45
N LYS A 121 -4.31 0.44 15.34
CA LYS A 121 -3.87 1.82 15.61
C LYS A 121 -2.84 2.26 14.56
N GLY A 122 -2.99 3.47 14.07
CA GLY A 122 -2.07 4.05 13.09
C GLY A 122 -2.30 5.55 12.93
N PHE A 123 -1.88 6.06 11.77
CA PHE A 123 -1.97 7.48 11.42
C PHE A 123 -2.60 7.64 10.05
N MET A 124 -3.58 8.53 9.93
CA MET A 124 -4.24 8.91 8.69
C MET A 124 -3.68 10.24 8.19
N TYR A 125 -3.13 10.24 6.98
CA TYR A 125 -2.73 11.43 6.26
C TYR A 125 -3.63 11.62 5.04
N SER A 126 -3.88 12.86 4.66
CA SER A 126 -4.61 13.20 3.44
C SER A 126 -4.00 14.41 2.76
N ASP A 127 -3.94 14.36 1.44
CA ASP A 127 -3.53 15.46 0.58
C ASP A 127 -4.46 15.58 -0.64
N ASN A 128 -4.01 16.27 -1.69
CA ASN A 128 -4.79 16.43 -2.93
C ASN A 128 -4.84 15.15 -3.79
N VAL A 129 -4.05 14.12 -3.46
CA VAL A 129 -3.95 12.85 -4.19
C VAL A 129 -4.83 11.77 -3.57
N GLY A 130 -5.02 11.82 -2.25
CA GLY A 130 -5.94 10.94 -1.55
C GLY A 130 -5.63 10.81 -0.07
N TYR A 131 -5.93 9.63 0.45
CA TYR A 131 -5.82 9.24 1.84
C TYR A 131 -4.78 8.13 1.98
N THR A 132 -3.95 8.22 3.02
CA THR A 132 -2.97 7.19 3.38
C THR A 132 -3.11 6.85 4.86
N PHE A 133 -3.43 5.61 5.16
CA PHE A 133 -3.38 5.09 6.53
C PHE A 133 -2.14 4.21 6.71
N SER A 134 -1.28 4.61 7.64
CA SER A 134 -0.05 3.89 7.97
C SER A 134 -0.12 3.31 9.38
N TYR A 135 0.33 2.07 9.56
CA TYR A 135 0.42 1.42 10.85
C TYR A 135 1.64 0.49 10.94
N ALA A 136 2.08 0.20 12.16
CA ALA A 136 3.16 -0.76 12.42
C ALA A 136 2.61 -2.18 12.63
N LYS A 137 3.34 -3.17 12.14
CA LYS A 137 3.15 -4.58 12.49
C LYS A 137 4.50 -5.28 12.56
N GLY A 138 4.99 -5.53 13.78
CA GLY A 138 6.35 -6.03 14.00
C GLY A 138 7.41 -5.02 13.53
N ASN A 139 8.31 -5.45 12.65
CA ASN A 139 9.34 -4.63 12.00
C ASN A 139 8.87 -3.98 10.68
N LYS A 140 7.57 -4.00 10.39
CA LYS A 140 6.99 -3.50 9.14
C LYS A 140 6.20 -2.21 9.37
N VAL A 141 6.32 -1.28 8.43
CA VAL A 141 5.33 -0.21 8.23
C VAL A 141 4.45 -0.62 7.06
N ILE A 142 3.14 -0.65 7.30
CA ILE A 142 2.13 -0.98 6.30
C ILE A 142 1.32 0.27 6.03
N SER A 143 1.23 0.66 4.76
CA SER A 143 0.50 1.83 4.30
C SER A 143 -0.56 1.42 3.29
N ILE A 144 -1.81 1.83 3.52
CA ILE A 144 -2.93 1.65 2.61
C ILE A 144 -3.31 3.02 2.06
N GLN A 145 -3.26 3.18 0.74
CA GLN A 145 -3.59 4.42 0.05
C GLN A 145 -4.83 4.26 -0.82
N SER A 146 -5.66 5.29 -0.89
CA SER A 146 -6.81 5.35 -1.77
C SER A 146 -7.25 6.79 -2.02
N ASP A 147 -7.89 7.06 -3.15
CA ASP A 147 -8.59 8.31 -3.42
C ASP A 147 -9.86 8.51 -2.56
N ASN A 148 -10.36 7.44 -1.94
CA ASN A 148 -11.53 7.47 -1.08
C ASN A 148 -11.22 6.81 0.27
N GLU A 149 -11.27 7.59 1.36
CA GLU A 149 -10.96 7.14 2.71
C GLU A 149 -11.77 5.89 3.13
N ASN A 150 -13.02 5.80 2.68
CA ASN A 150 -13.91 4.68 3.04
C ASN A 150 -13.44 3.33 2.48
N LEU A 151 -12.55 3.33 1.48
CA LEU A 151 -11.97 2.12 0.92
C LEU A 151 -10.81 1.56 1.76
N ILE A 152 -10.23 2.34 2.67
CA ILE A 152 -9.09 1.89 3.49
C ILE A 152 -9.52 0.85 4.54
N GLY A 153 -10.66 1.07 5.19
CA GLY A 153 -11.16 0.20 6.26
C GLY A 153 -11.33 -1.25 5.84
N PRO A 154 -12.04 -1.54 4.74
CA PRO A 154 -12.22 -2.90 4.24
C PRO A 154 -10.91 -3.64 3.95
N VAL A 155 -9.83 -2.93 3.59
CA VAL A 155 -8.54 -3.55 3.24
C VAL A 155 -7.82 -4.15 4.43
N ILE A 156 -8.05 -3.59 5.61
CA ILE A 156 -7.43 -4.02 6.86
C ILE A 156 -8.30 -5.12 7.46
N ALA A 157 -7.86 -6.37 7.29
CA ALA A 157 -8.53 -7.54 7.86
C ALA A 157 -8.59 -7.46 9.39
N LYS A 158 -9.63 -8.06 9.99
CA LYS A 158 -9.74 -8.27 11.44
C LYS A 158 -8.93 -9.47 11.91
#